data_AF-A0A6L5F4Y7-F1
#
_entry.id   AF-A0A6L5F4Y7-F1
#
_cell.length_a   1.000
_cell.length_b   1.000
_cell.length_c   1.000
_cell.angle_alpha   90.00
_cell.angle_beta   90.00
_cell.angle_gamma   90.00
#
_symmetry.space_group_name_H-M   'P 1'
#
loop_
_entity.id
_entity.type
_entity.pdbx_description
1 polymer ?
#
loop_
_entity_poly.entity_id
_entity_poly.type
_entity_poly.pdbx_seq_one_letter_code
_entity_poly.pdbx_strand_id
1 'polypeptide(L)'
;MARIEFPERGMGEHVDWALLRPKMAAGMGALSEAVYGHSQLPVREREAARWTIALINDCAVCQGTRARDGEASGADEGFYAEVASWRGSDALSERERLAAEFAERFAL
;
A
#
# COMPACT_ATOMS: atom_id res chain seq x y z
N MET A 1 5.77 9.14 -11.33
CA MET A 1 6.41 9.04 -12.64
C MET A 1 7.91 9.12 -12.44
N ALA A 2 8.63 8.10 -12.87
CA ALA A 2 10.07 8.01 -12.73
C ALA A 2 10.75 9.08 -13.59
N ARG A 3 11.89 9.56 -13.09
CA ARG A 3 12.73 10.55 -13.78
C ARG A 3 13.79 9.90 -14.67
N ILE A 4 13.57 8.64 -15.07
CA ILE A 4 14.51 7.82 -15.83
C ILE A 4 13.78 7.15 -16.99
N GLU A 5 14.47 6.96 -18.11
CA GLU A 5 13.94 6.22 -19.26
C GLU A 5 14.07 4.72 -19.04
N PHE A 6 13.03 3.96 -19.39
CA PHE A 6 13.02 2.50 -19.36
C PHE A 6 12.13 1.96 -20.50
N PRO A 7 12.36 0.72 -20.96
CA PRO A 7 11.50 0.13 -21.98
C PRO A 7 10.10 -0.15 -21.41
N GLU A 8 9.09 0.54 -21.94
CA GLU A 8 7.68 0.27 -21.65
C GLU A 8 7.29 -1.10 -22.22
N ARG A 9 6.65 -1.92 -21.38
CA ARG A 9 6.14 -3.24 -21.74
C ARG A 9 4.64 -3.38 -21.45
N GLY A 10 3.99 -2.30 -21.04
CA GLY A 10 2.55 -2.24 -20.81
C GLY A 10 2.09 -2.85 -19.48
N MET A 11 3.00 -3.20 -18.58
CA MET A 11 2.68 -3.79 -17.27
C MET A 11 2.63 -2.74 -16.15
N GLY A 12 2.93 -1.48 -16.48
CA GLY A 12 3.05 -0.36 -15.53
C GLY A 12 4.49 -0.13 -15.10
N GLU A 13 4.84 1.14 -14.89
CA GLU A 13 6.20 1.64 -14.66
C GLU A 13 7.01 0.83 -13.62
N HIS A 14 6.40 0.49 -12.48
CA HIS A 14 7.06 -0.26 -11.41
C HIS A 14 7.37 -1.71 -11.79
N VAL A 15 6.52 -2.36 -12.60
CA VAL A 15 6.73 -3.73 -13.08
C VAL A 15 7.74 -3.73 -14.23
N ASP A 16 7.59 -2.81 -15.18
CA ASP A 16 8.44 -2.72 -16.37
C ASP A 16 9.92 -2.48 -15.99
N TRP A 17 10.17 -1.67 -14.96
CA TRP A 17 11.50 -1.50 -14.39
C TRP A 17 12.03 -2.79 -13.73
N ALA A 18 11.21 -3.47 -12.92
CA ALA A 18 11.62 -4.70 -12.23
C ALA A 18 12.01 -5.81 -13.23
N LEU A 19 11.36 -5.86 -14.39
CA LEU A 19 11.67 -6.83 -15.46
C LEU A 19 13.06 -6.66 -16.07
N LEU A 20 13.72 -5.51 -15.89
CA LEU A 20 15.14 -5.36 -16.24
C LEU A 20 16.05 -6.23 -15.36
N ARG A 21 15.56 -6.69 -14.20
CA ARG A 21 16.25 -7.60 -13.27
C ARG A 21 15.35 -8.79 -12.90
N PRO A 22 15.21 -9.81 -13.78
CA PRO A 22 14.19 -10.85 -13.63
C PRO A 22 14.21 -11.63 -12.32
N LYS A 23 15.40 -11.93 -11.77
CA LYS A 23 15.51 -12.63 -10.48
C LYS A 23 14.97 -11.80 -9.32
N MET A 24 15.17 -10.48 -9.36
CA MET A 24 14.64 -9.56 -8.35
C MET A 24 13.12 -9.44 -8.49
N ALA A 25 12.62 -9.29 -9.73
CA ALA A 25 11.18 -9.25 -10.00
C ALA A 25 10.46 -10.51 -9.48
N ALA A 26 11.03 -11.69 -9.70
CA ALA A 26 10.48 -12.94 -9.19
C ALA A 26 10.39 -12.96 -7.65
N GLY A 27 11.44 -12.50 -6.96
CA GLY A 27 11.44 -12.40 -5.50
C GLY A 27 10.40 -11.40 -4.96
N MET A 28 10.30 -10.22 -5.58
CA MET A 28 9.29 -9.22 -5.24
C MET A 28 7.87 -9.76 -5.46
N GLY A 29 7.62 -10.45 -6.57
CA GLY A 29 6.34 -11.09 -6.86
C GLY A 29 5.96 -12.15 -5.83
N ALA A 30 6.90 -13.01 -5.44
CA ALA A 30 6.69 -14.03 -4.41
C ALA A 30 6.35 -13.42 -3.05
N LEU A 31 7.03 -12.33 -2.65
CA LEU A 31 6.72 -11.61 -1.42
C LEU A 31 5.32 -10.97 -1.48
N SER A 32 4.98 -10.33 -2.59
CA SER A 32 3.65 -9.74 -2.79
C SER A 32 2.54 -10.78 -2.71
N GLU A 33 2.71 -11.94 -3.33
CA GLU A 33 1.73 -13.04 -3.23
C GLU A 33 1.59 -13.54 -1.79
N ALA A 34 2.70 -13.74 -1.09
CA ALA A 34 2.68 -14.15 0.31
C ALA A 34 1.92 -13.16 1.21
N VAL A 35 2.12 -11.86 1.00
CA VAL A 35 1.50 -10.81 1.82
C VAL A 35 0.05 -10.57 1.45
N TYR A 36 -0.28 -10.47 0.15
CA TYR A 36 -1.62 -10.08 -0.29
C TYR A 36 -2.57 -11.25 -0.51
N GLY A 37 -2.07 -12.39 -1.02
CA GLY A 37 -2.86 -13.59 -1.30
C GLY A 37 -3.16 -14.42 -0.06
N HIS A 38 -2.35 -14.31 1.00
CA HIS A 38 -2.51 -15.08 2.25
C HIS A 38 -2.73 -14.20 3.49
N SER A 39 -3.09 -12.93 3.30
CA SER A 39 -3.49 -12.04 4.40
C SER A 39 -4.77 -12.53 5.07
N GLN A 40 -4.75 -12.60 6.40
CA GLN A 40 -5.96 -12.81 7.21
C GLN A 40 -6.65 -11.49 7.61
N LEU A 41 -6.00 -10.34 7.34
CA LEU A 41 -6.58 -9.03 7.60
C LEU A 41 -7.56 -8.62 6.50
N PRO A 42 -8.72 -8.04 6.86
CA PRO A 42 -9.58 -7.32 5.92
C PRO A 42 -8.83 -6.22 5.16
N VAL A 43 -9.30 -5.92 3.95
CA VAL A 43 -8.66 -4.95 3.05
C VAL A 43 -8.48 -3.59 3.71
N ARG A 44 -9.51 -3.05 4.38
CA ARG A 44 -9.43 -1.74 5.04
C ARG A 44 -8.41 -1.70 6.17
N GLU A 45 -8.37 -2.72 7.02
CA GLU A 45 -7.35 -2.81 8.09
C GLU A 45 -5.93 -2.84 7.51
N ARG A 46 -5.71 -3.62 6.44
CA ARG A 46 -4.42 -3.67 5.76
C ARG A 46 -4.07 -2.34 5.10
N GLU A 47 -5.03 -1.69 4.45
CA GLU A 47 -4.81 -0.38 3.81
C GLU A 47 -4.55 0.72 4.84
N ALA A 48 -5.13 0.66 6.04
CA ALA A 48 -4.83 1.61 7.12
C ALA A 48 -3.34 1.55 7.51
N ALA A 49 -2.81 0.35 7.71
CA ALA A 49 -1.38 0.16 7.98
C ALA A 49 -0.51 0.58 6.79
N ARG A 50 -0.84 0.11 5.57
CA ARG A 50 -0.06 0.40 4.36
C ARG A 50 -0.02 1.91 4.05
N TRP A 51 -1.15 2.61 4.17
CA TRP A 51 -1.24 4.05 3.93
C TRP A 51 -0.40 4.84 4.94
N THR A 52 -0.46 4.45 6.21
CA THR A 52 0.36 5.08 7.26
C THR A 52 1.86 4.94 6.95
N ILE A 53 2.33 3.75 6.56
CA ILE A 53 3.71 3.55 6.11
C ILE A 53 4.02 4.42 4.88
N ALA A 54 3.11 4.50 3.90
CA ALA A 54 3.31 5.27 2.68
C ALA A 54 3.46 6.78 2.94
N LEU A 55 2.73 7.31 3.92
CA LEU A 55 2.85 8.70 4.38
C LEU A 55 4.17 8.93 5.11
N ILE A 56 4.53 8.07 6.07
CA ILE A 56 5.77 8.21 6.87
C ILE A 56 7.02 8.14 5.99
N ASN A 57 7.04 7.22 5.03
CA ASN A 57 8.17 7.04 4.12
C ASN A 57 8.19 8.04 2.95
N ASP A 58 7.21 8.95 2.88
CA ASP A 58 6.99 9.88 1.76
C ASP A 58 7.07 9.18 0.38
N CYS A 59 6.53 7.97 0.31
CA CYS A 59 6.63 7.12 -0.87
C CYS A 59 5.52 7.47 -1.87
N ALA A 60 5.78 8.38 -2.80
CA ALA A 60 4.79 8.83 -3.80
C ALA A 60 4.13 7.69 -4.60
N VAL A 61 4.88 6.64 -4.98
CA VAL A 61 4.32 5.47 -5.67
C VAL A 61 3.38 4.68 -4.76
N CYS A 62 3.77 4.50 -3.50
CA CYS A 62 2.94 3.84 -2.50
C CYS A 62 1.68 4.67 -2.22
N GLN A 63 1.80 6.00 -2.17
CA GLN A 63 0.65 6.88 -1.99
C GLN A 63 -0.32 6.83 -3.21
N GLY A 64 0.21 6.61 -4.41
CA GLY A 64 -0.61 6.39 -5.62
C GLY A 64 -1.22 4.99 -5.75
N THR A 65 -0.83 4.03 -4.91
CA THR A 65 -1.28 2.63 -5.03
C THR A 65 -2.61 2.43 -4.29
N ARG A 66 -3.51 1.63 -4.87
CA ARG A 66 -4.77 1.18 -4.26
C ARG A 66 -4.82 -0.35 -4.25
N ALA A 67 -5.38 -0.94 -3.20
CA ALA A 67 -5.64 -2.38 -3.17
C ALA A 67 -6.62 -2.77 -4.29
N ARG A 68 -6.42 -3.96 -4.89
CA ARG A 68 -7.27 -4.50 -5.97
C ARG A 68 -8.76 -4.43 -5.67
N ASP A 69 -9.15 -4.75 -4.43
CA ASP A 69 -10.54 -4.75 -3.95
C ASP A 69 -10.82 -3.59 -2.98
N GLY A 70 -9.99 -2.52 -3.03
CA GLY A 70 -10.06 -1.39 -2.12
C GLY A 70 -11.41 -0.67 -2.18
N GLU A 71 -11.83 -0.28 -3.37
CA GLU A 71 -13.10 0.42 -3.59
C GLU A 71 -14.31 -0.41 -3.13
N ALA A 72 -14.37 -1.69 -3.52
CA ALA A 72 -15.43 -2.61 -3.11
C ALA A 72 -15.46 -2.85 -1.59
N SER A 73 -14.32 -2.70 -0.92
CA SER A 73 -14.19 -2.81 0.54
C SER A 73 -14.46 -1.50 1.27
N GLY A 74 -14.78 -0.41 0.57
CA GLY A 74 -14.96 0.93 1.15
C GLY A 74 -13.67 1.61 1.58
N ALA A 75 -12.52 1.24 1.00
CA ALA A 75 -11.24 1.94 1.12
C ALA A 75 -11.11 3.00 0.01
N ASP A 76 -12.00 3.99 0.05
CA ASP A 76 -12.02 5.14 -0.86
C ASP A 76 -11.12 6.29 -0.39
N GLU A 77 -11.11 7.41 -1.12
CA GLU A 77 -10.30 8.57 -0.75
C GLU A 77 -10.70 9.19 0.60
N GLY A 78 -11.97 9.08 1.00
CA GLY A 78 -12.44 9.51 2.32
C GLY A 78 -11.80 8.67 3.42
N PHE A 79 -11.77 7.35 3.25
CA PHE A 79 -11.06 6.44 4.14
C PHE A 79 -9.57 6.79 4.25
N TYR A 80 -8.85 7.03 3.15
CA TYR A 80 -7.43 7.40 3.23
C TYR A 80 -7.19 8.75 3.91
N ALA A 81 -8.09 9.71 3.74
CA ALA A 81 -8.04 10.98 4.47
C ALA A 81 -8.18 10.76 5.98
N GLU A 82 -9.13 9.92 6.40
CA GLU A 82 -9.34 9.57 7.82
C GLU A 82 -8.13 8.83 8.41
N VAL A 83 -7.50 7.91 7.66
CA VAL A 83 -6.27 7.22 8.10
C VAL A 83 -5.11 8.21 8.27
N ALA A 84 -5.00 9.25 7.43
CA ALA A 84 -3.96 10.27 7.60
C ALA A 84 -4.09 11.03 8.95
N SER A 85 -5.30 11.08 9.52
CA SER A 85 -5.61 11.68 10.83
C SER A 85 -6.09 10.64 11.87
N TRP A 86 -5.64 9.39 11.76
CA TRP A 86 -6.20 8.24 12.50
C TRP A 86 -6.31 8.43 14.03
N ARG A 87 -5.44 9.23 14.65
CA ARG A 87 -5.43 9.47 16.10
C ARG A 87 -6.72 10.11 16.61
N GLY A 88 -7.33 10.97 15.80
CA GLY A 88 -8.55 11.70 16.11
C GLY A 88 -9.72 11.37 15.19
N SER A 89 -9.60 10.33 14.36
CA SER A 89 -10.70 9.92 13.49
C SER A 89 -11.76 9.15 14.28
N ASP A 90 -13.00 9.64 14.20
CA ASP A 90 -14.19 8.95 14.70
C ASP A 90 -14.86 8.07 13.61
N ALA A 91 -14.38 8.15 12.36
CA ALA A 91 -14.91 7.40 11.22
C ALA A 91 -14.23 6.03 11.03
N LEU A 92 -13.01 5.86 11.55
CA LEU A 92 -12.30 4.59 11.53
C LEU A 92 -12.78 3.66 12.64
N SER A 93 -12.83 2.37 12.35
CA SER A 93 -13.00 1.35 13.39
C SER A 93 -11.79 1.29 14.32
N GLU A 94 -11.97 0.68 15.50
CA GLU A 94 -10.89 0.45 16.45
C GLU A 94 -9.74 -0.36 15.83
N ARG A 95 -10.06 -1.38 15.02
CA ARG A 95 -9.05 -2.22 14.35
C ARG A 95 -8.28 -1.47 13.26
N GLU A 96 -8.94 -0.58 12.52
CA GLU A 96 -8.30 0.28 11.51
C GLU A 96 -7.34 1.28 12.16
N ARG A 97 -7.77 1.92 13.27
CA ARG A 97 -6.90 2.80 14.06
C ARG A 97 -5.71 2.04 14.65
N LEU A 98 -5.93 0.84 15.17
CA LEU A 98 -4.87 -0.02 15.69
C LEU A 98 -3.85 -0.39 14.60
N ALA A 99 -4.31 -0.69 13.39
CA ALA A 99 -3.44 -1.01 12.27
C ALA A 99 -2.58 0.21 11.85
N ALA A 100 -3.17 1.41 11.82
CA ALA A 100 -2.42 2.65 11.59
C ALA A 100 -1.41 2.94 12.71
N GLU A 101 -1.80 2.79 13.97
CA GLU A 101 -0.90 2.95 15.13
C GLU A 101 0.27 1.97 15.09
N PHE A 102 0.01 0.70 14.79
CA PHE A 102 1.04 -0.31 14.65
C PHE A 102 2.04 0.07 13.55
N ALA A 103 1.54 0.49 12.38
CA ALA A 103 2.36 0.91 11.26
C ALA A 103 3.26 2.11 11.61
N GLU A 104 2.73 3.10 12.33
CA GLU A 104 3.52 4.24 12.78
C GLU A 104 4.65 3.83 13.73
N ARG A 105 4.35 3.03 14.75
CA ARG A 105 5.35 2.55 15.72
C ARG A 105 6.36 1.57 15.13
N PHE A 106 6.01 0.90 14.03
CA PHE A 106 6.92 0.03 13.32
C PHE A 106 7.92 0.83 12.46
N ALA A 107 7.50 1.99 11.94
CA ALA A 107 8.30 2.79 11.01
C ALA A 107 9.17 3.87 11.67
N LEU A 108 8.82 4.32 12.89
CA LEU A 108 9.52 5.36 13.67
C LEU A 108 10.13 4.79 14.95
#